data_AF-A0A2N1UFN8-F1
#
_entry.id   AF-A0A2N1UFN8-F1
#
_cell.length_a   1.000
_cell.length_b   1.000
_cell.length_c   1.000
_cell.angle_alpha   90.00
_cell.angle_beta   90.00
_cell.angle_gamma   90.00
#
_symmetry.space_group_name_H-M   'P 1'
#
loop_
_entity.id
_entity.type
_entity.pdbx_description
1 polymer ?
#
loop_
_entity_poly.entity_id
_entity_poly.type
_entity_poly.pdbx_seq_one_letter_code
_entity_poly.pdbx_strand_id
1 'polypeptide(L)'
;MNYRKFRTFRLSAVCLILLCSAAITSAMPYWCPDLAGGDGFVNFADFAVLAENWQKTGTGLGGDLDDSGFVDEIDLLRLAYYWLTEFEWKNADFNSDGIVNLLDFAILAVPGSAVQARQTGTLTVILMMTN
;
A
#
# COMPACT_ATOMS: atom_id res chain seq x y z
N MET A 1 28.21 -51.42 -10.07
CA MET A 1 27.60 -51.43 -8.71
C MET A 1 28.21 -50.25 -7.95
N ASN A 2 27.49 -49.13 -7.90
CA ASN A 2 28.03 -47.82 -7.51
C ASN A 2 27.32 -47.32 -6.24
N TYR A 3 28.07 -47.12 -5.16
CA TYR A 3 27.57 -46.58 -3.91
C TYR A 3 27.61 -45.05 -3.95
N ARG A 4 26.45 -44.38 -3.89
CA ARG A 4 26.37 -42.93 -3.72
C ARG A 4 26.24 -42.59 -2.23
N LYS A 5 27.22 -41.83 -1.71
CA LYS A 5 27.25 -41.30 -0.33
C LYS A 5 26.15 -40.26 -0.13
N PHE A 6 25.19 -40.52 0.76
CA PHE A 6 24.26 -39.51 1.26
C PHE A 6 24.95 -38.72 2.37
N ARG A 7 25.20 -37.42 2.15
CA ARG A 7 25.60 -36.49 3.21
C ARG A 7 24.33 -35.97 3.88
N THR A 8 24.17 -36.28 5.16
CA THR A 8 23.10 -35.76 6.02
C THR A 8 23.28 -34.26 6.22
N PHE A 9 22.40 -33.45 5.62
CA PHE A 9 22.35 -32.01 5.85
C PHE A 9 21.48 -31.76 7.08
N ARG A 10 22.10 -31.52 8.24
CA ARG A 10 21.39 -31.14 9.47
C ARG A 10 20.87 -29.70 9.31
N LEU A 11 19.68 -29.53 8.74
CA LEU A 11 18.93 -28.28 8.81
C LEU A 11 18.24 -28.23 10.17
N SER A 12 18.85 -27.48 11.10
CA SER A 12 18.22 -27.13 12.37
C SER A 12 16.90 -26.39 12.08
N ALA A 13 15.80 -26.92 12.59
CA ALA A 13 14.45 -26.34 12.50
C ALA A 13 14.34 -24.92 13.09
N VAL A 14 15.41 -24.42 13.71
CA VAL A 14 15.50 -23.06 14.27
C VAL A 14 15.71 -22.00 13.18
N CYS A 15 16.25 -22.35 12.01
CA CYS A 15 16.49 -21.37 10.94
C CYS A 15 15.24 -21.09 10.09
N LEU A 16 14.22 -21.96 10.10
CA LEU A 16 13.02 -21.80 9.27
C LEU A 16 11.95 -20.90 9.90
N ILE A 17 12.02 -20.66 11.22
CA ILE A 17 11.05 -19.81 11.94
C ILE A 17 11.53 -18.35 12.02
N LEU A 18 12.79 -18.07 11.67
CA LEU A 18 13.44 -16.76 11.86
C LEU A 18 13.56 -15.89 10.60
N LEU A 19 12.99 -16.32 9.46
CA LEU A 19 12.94 -15.51 8.24
C LEU A 19 11.58 -14.79 8.03
N CYS A 20 10.62 -14.95 8.94
CA CYS A 20 9.28 -14.36 8.77
C CYS A 20 9.07 -13.02 9.49
N SER A 21 10.10 -12.48 10.16
CA SER A 21 9.94 -11.33 11.08
C SER A 21 10.69 -10.05 10.70
N ALA A 22 11.16 -9.90 9.46
CA ALA A 22 11.96 -8.73 9.03
C ALA A 22 11.45 -8.00 7.78
N ALA A 23 10.16 -8.13 7.41
CA ALA A 23 9.57 -7.32 6.34
C ALA A 23 8.09 -7.00 6.59
N ILE A 24 7.77 -6.36 7.71
CA ILE A 24 6.53 -5.59 7.84
C ILE A 24 6.89 -4.21 8.40
N THR A 25 7.87 -3.54 7.79
CA THR A 25 8.23 -2.16 8.13
C THR A 25 8.62 -1.40 6.87
N SER A 26 7.68 -1.29 5.94
CA SER A 26 7.54 -0.09 5.16
C SER A 26 6.05 0.00 4.83
N ALA A 27 5.44 1.14 5.13
CA ALA A 27 4.19 1.52 4.50
C ALA A 27 4.48 1.60 3.00
N MET A 28 4.36 0.46 2.32
CA MET A 28 4.43 0.41 0.87
C MET A 28 3.29 1.33 0.39
N PRO A 29 3.53 2.20 -0.59
CA PRO A 29 2.49 3.11 -1.06
C PRO A 29 1.35 2.27 -1.62
N TYR A 30 0.35 2.00 -0.79
CA TYR A 30 -0.85 1.28 -1.17
C TYR A 30 -1.57 2.12 -2.21
N TRP A 31 -1.41 1.76 -3.49
CA TRP A 31 -2.21 2.36 -4.53
C TRP A 31 -3.66 1.93 -4.39
N CYS A 32 -4.53 2.90 -4.63
CA CYS A 32 -5.97 2.73 -4.53
C CYS A 32 -6.43 1.66 -5.54
N PRO A 33 -7.20 0.63 -5.11
CA PRO A 33 -7.77 -0.35 -6.02
C PRO A 33 -9.00 0.14 -6.79
N ASP A 34 -9.43 1.39 -6.61
CA ASP A 34 -10.32 2.11 -7.55
C ASP A 34 -9.49 2.56 -8.75
N LEU A 35 -9.35 1.64 -9.69
CA LEU A 35 -8.55 1.74 -10.91
C LEU A 35 -9.35 2.39 -12.05
N ALA A 36 -10.68 2.33 -11.99
CA ALA A 36 -11.58 2.68 -13.07
C ALA A 36 -12.29 4.01 -12.82
N GLY A 37 -11.56 5.11 -13.03
CA GLY A 37 -12.17 6.44 -13.13
C GLY A 37 -12.34 7.17 -11.79
N GLY A 38 -11.89 6.59 -10.67
CA GLY A 38 -11.86 7.31 -9.40
C GLY A 38 -13.26 7.55 -8.83
N ASP A 39 -14.19 6.64 -9.07
CA ASP A 39 -15.60 6.76 -8.64
C ASP A 39 -15.78 6.54 -7.12
N GLY A 40 -14.68 6.21 -6.44
CA GLY A 40 -14.64 5.95 -5.01
C GLY A 40 -15.23 4.60 -4.64
N PHE A 41 -15.39 3.65 -5.57
CA PHE A 41 -16.03 2.37 -5.27
C PHE A 41 -15.40 1.19 -6.00
N VAL A 42 -14.75 0.29 -5.27
CA VAL A 42 -14.06 -0.86 -5.86
C VAL A 42 -15.06 -1.92 -6.32
N ASN A 43 -15.14 -2.12 -7.64
CA ASN A 43 -16.11 -3.00 -8.28
C ASN A 43 -15.54 -3.70 -9.53
N PHE A 44 -16.43 -4.26 -10.35
CA PHE A 44 -16.02 -5.01 -11.54
C PHE A 44 -15.34 -4.16 -12.61
N ALA A 45 -15.57 -2.84 -12.64
CA ALA A 45 -14.86 -1.92 -13.50
C ALA A 45 -13.35 -1.91 -13.16
N ASP A 46 -13.01 -1.87 -11.88
CA ASP A 46 -11.62 -1.91 -11.42
C ASP A 46 -10.97 -3.26 -11.69
N PHE A 47 -11.71 -4.34 -11.42
CA PHE A 47 -11.25 -5.68 -11.74
C PHE A 47 -10.94 -5.82 -13.23
N ALA A 48 -11.72 -5.20 -14.13
CA ALA A 48 -11.44 -5.22 -15.56
C ALA A 48 -10.09 -4.57 -15.92
N VAL A 49 -9.72 -3.46 -15.25
CA VAL A 49 -8.42 -2.80 -15.44
C VAL A 49 -7.27 -3.69 -14.97
N LEU A 50 -7.42 -4.34 -13.81
CA LEU A 50 -6.43 -5.30 -13.31
C LEU A 50 -6.30 -6.50 -14.26
N ALA A 51 -7.43 -7.07 -14.68
CA ALA A 51 -7.47 -8.22 -15.59
C ALA A 51 -6.87 -7.91 -16.97
N GLU A 52 -7.03 -6.69 -17.47
CA GLU A 52 -6.39 -6.25 -18.71
C GLU A 52 -4.87 -6.31 -18.63
N ASN A 53 -4.29 -6.14 -17.44
CA ASN A 53 -2.85 -6.13 -17.20
C ASN A 53 -2.31 -7.40 -16.54
N TRP A 54 -3.14 -8.42 -16.34
CA TRP A 54 -2.77 -9.67 -15.70
C TRP A 54 -1.49 -10.28 -16.29
N GLN A 55 -0.52 -10.61 -15.42
CA GLN A 55 0.78 -11.19 -15.77
C GLN A 55 1.63 -10.35 -16.74
N LYS A 56 1.35 -9.05 -16.87
CA LYS A 56 2.25 -8.13 -17.56
C LYS A 56 3.35 -7.66 -16.62
N THR A 57 4.52 -7.40 -17.20
CA THR A 57 5.65 -6.75 -16.53
C THR A 57 5.86 -5.36 -17.13
N GLY A 58 6.09 -4.36 -16.29
CA GLY A 58 6.29 -2.99 -16.74
C GLY A 58 6.10 -1.99 -15.60
N THR A 59 6.36 -0.72 -15.89
CA THR A 59 6.18 0.38 -14.94
C THR A 59 4.82 1.04 -15.17
N GLY A 60 4.09 1.37 -14.09
CA GLY A 60 2.81 2.09 -14.20
C GLY A 60 1.69 1.28 -14.84
N LEU A 61 1.70 -0.04 -14.64
CA LEU A 61 0.62 -0.91 -15.09
C LEU A 61 -0.62 -0.67 -14.24
N GLY A 62 -1.78 -0.53 -14.88
CA GLY A 62 -3.05 -0.50 -14.16
C GLY A 62 -3.27 -1.84 -13.47
N GLY A 63 -3.34 -1.84 -12.13
CA GLY A 63 -3.47 -3.05 -11.33
C GLY A 63 -2.18 -3.59 -10.73
N ASP A 64 -1.03 -2.95 -10.93
CA ASP A 64 0.18 -3.22 -10.12
C ASP A 64 0.09 -2.39 -8.82
N LEU A 65 -0.54 -2.97 -7.81
CA LEU A 65 -0.98 -2.28 -6.59
C LEU A 65 0.11 -2.24 -5.50
N ASP A 66 1.22 -2.96 -5.67
CA ASP A 66 2.45 -2.77 -4.88
C ASP A 66 3.64 -2.15 -5.60
N ASP A 67 3.48 -1.75 -6.86
CA ASP A 67 4.57 -1.17 -7.65
C ASP A 67 5.76 -2.16 -7.76
N SER A 68 5.46 -3.46 -7.79
CA SER A 68 6.47 -4.52 -7.98
C SER A 68 6.96 -4.60 -9.43
N GLY A 69 6.24 -3.98 -10.36
CA GLY A 69 6.47 -4.04 -11.78
C GLY A 69 5.85 -5.29 -12.44
N PHE A 70 5.02 -6.05 -11.72
CA PHE A 70 4.39 -7.27 -12.22
C PHE A 70 2.98 -7.44 -11.63
N VAL A 71 1.97 -7.54 -12.49
CA VAL A 71 0.58 -7.71 -12.04
C VAL A 71 0.27 -9.18 -11.76
N ASP A 72 0.07 -9.53 -10.48
CA ASP A 72 -0.07 -10.92 -10.03
C ASP A 72 -1.13 -11.14 -8.93
N GLU A 73 -1.08 -12.31 -8.28
CA GLU A 73 -2.05 -12.68 -7.25
C GLU A 73 -2.01 -11.76 -6.02
N ILE A 74 -0.88 -11.12 -5.74
CA ILE A 74 -0.74 -10.17 -4.64
C ILE A 74 -1.60 -8.93 -4.91
N ASP A 75 -1.64 -8.47 -6.15
CA ASP A 75 -2.50 -7.35 -6.55
C ASP A 75 -3.98 -7.73 -6.53
N LEU A 76 -4.31 -8.93 -7.01
CA LEU A 76 -5.68 -9.43 -6.93
C LEU A 76 -6.15 -9.54 -5.48
N LEU A 77 -5.29 -10.00 -4.56
CA LEU A 77 -5.59 -10.05 -3.13
C LEU A 77 -5.86 -8.66 -2.57
N ARG A 78 -5.12 -7.63 -3.00
CA ARG A 78 -5.38 -6.24 -2.61
C ARG A 78 -6.72 -5.77 -3.12
N LEU A 79 -7.02 -5.96 -4.40
CA LEU A 79 -8.32 -5.56 -4.95
C LEU A 79 -9.47 -6.28 -4.22
N ALA A 80 -9.32 -7.57 -3.96
CA ALA A 80 -10.31 -8.37 -3.24
C ALA A 80 -10.52 -7.91 -1.79
N TYR A 81 -9.47 -7.43 -1.12
CA TYR A 81 -9.57 -6.89 0.24
C TYR A 81 -10.50 -5.67 0.31
N TYR A 82 -10.52 -4.84 -0.73
CA TYR A 82 -11.37 -3.65 -0.82
C TYR A 82 -12.66 -3.88 -1.62
N TRP A 83 -12.98 -5.13 -1.98
CA TRP A 83 -14.11 -5.44 -2.87
C TRP A 83 -15.45 -4.91 -2.34
N LEU A 84 -16.17 -4.15 -3.17
CA LEU A 84 -17.44 -3.51 -2.86
C LEU A 84 -17.39 -2.57 -1.65
N THR A 85 -16.24 -1.94 -1.43
CA THR A 85 -16.08 -0.89 -0.44
C THR A 85 -16.04 0.48 -1.12
N GLU A 86 -16.64 1.47 -0.45
CA GLU A 86 -16.43 2.87 -0.77
C GLU A 86 -15.02 3.25 -0.32
N PHE A 87 -14.17 3.63 -1.27
CA PHE A 87 -12.82 4.11 -1.01
C PHE A 87 -12.85 5.64 -0.93
N GLU A 88 -12.87 6.17 0.28
CA GLU A 88 -12.58 7.59 0.50
C GLU A 88 -11.07 7.82 0.40
N TRP A 89 -10.66 8.83 -0.37
CA TRP A 89 -9.26 9.16 -0.60
C TRP A 89 -8.51 9.29 0.74
N LYS A 90 -7.45 8.49 0.92
CA LYS A 90 -6.49 8.45 2.06
C LYS A 90 -5.91 9.79 2.51
N ASN A 91 -6.22 10.89 1.84
CA ASN A 91 -5.83 12.23 2.24
C ASN A 91 -6.47 12.64 3.59
N ALA A 92 -7.59 12.02 3.96
CA ALA A 92 -8.27 12.22 5.24
C ALA A 92 -7.87 11.19 6.32
N ASP A 93 -7.22 10.09 5.95
CA ASP A 93 -6.63 9.09 6.86
C ASP A 93 -5.28 9.60 7.36
N PHE A 94 -5.35 10.56 8.29
CA PHE A 94 -4.18 11.24 8.82
C PHE A 94 -3.33 10.33 9.71
N ASN A 95 -3.90 9.24 10.25
CA ASN A 95 -3.19 8.30 11.11
C ASN A 95 -2.66 7.06 10.34
N SER A 96 -3.05 6.89 9.08
CA SER A 96 -2.67 5.78 8.19
C SER A 96 -3.11 4.39 8.71
N ASP A 97 -4.23 4.32 9.43
CA ASP A 97 -4.82 3.06 9.92
C ASP A 97 -5.76 2.40 8.88
N GLY A 98 -6.01 3.10 7.76
CA GLY A 98 -6.83 2.62 6.65
C GLY A 98 -8.32 2.88 6.83
N ILE A 99 -8.74 3.58 7.88
CA ILE A 99 -10.15 3.87 8.19
C ILE A 99 -10.29 5.35 8.57
N VAL A 100 -10.96 6.14 7.74
CA VAL A 100 -11.29 7.53 8.10
C VAL A 100 -12.31 7.54 9.25
N ASN A 101 -11.88 7.92 10.46
CA ASN A 101 -12.69 7.93 11.66
C ASN A 101 -12.35 9.13 12.59
N LEU A 102 -12.92 9.15 13.81
CA LEU A 102 -12.73 10.27 14.74
C LEU A 102 -11.26 10.43 15.18
N LEU A 103 -10.45 9.37 15.09
CA LEU A 103 -9.02 9.39 15.38
C LEU A 103 -8.24 10.22 14.36
N ASP A 104 -8.66 10.25 13.10
CA ASP A 104 -8.06 11.14 12.09
C ASP A 104 -8.35 12.60 12.37
N PHE A 105 -9.56 12.91 12.84
CA PHE A 105 -9.90 14.26 13.28
C PHE A 105 -9.08 14.67 14.51
N ALA A 106 -8.81 13.74 15.43
CA ALA A 106 -8.04 14.01 16.63
C ALA A 106 -6.61 14.51 16.31
N ILE A 107 -6.01 14.07 15.20
CA ILE A 107 -4.67 14.52 14.75
C ILE A 107 -4.63 16.02 14.44
N LEU A 108 -5.74 16.61 14.01
CA LEU A 108 -5.83 18.06 13.74
C LEU A 108 -5.81 18.89 15.03
N ALA A 109 -6.20 18.30 16.16
CA ALA A 109 -6.21 18.95 17.47
C ALA A 109 -4.90 18.75 18.26
N VAL A 110 -4.00 17.86 17.81
CA VAL A 110 -2.69 17.65 18.44
C VAL A 110 -1.73 18.75 18.00
N PRO A 111 -1.21 19.59 18.92
CA PRO A 111 -0.23 20.60 18.58
C PRO A 111 1.08 19.95 18.10
N GLY A 112 1.53 20.31 16.90
CA GLY A 112 2.82 19.87 16.36
C GLY A 112 2.77 18.60 15.50
N SER A 113 1.57 18.17 15.07
CA SER A 113 1.44 17.09 14.09
C SER A 113 1.95 17.53 12.70
N ALA A 114 2.50 16.58 11.92
CA ALA A 114 3.06 16.84 10.60
C ALA A 114 2.06 17.47 9.60
N VAL A 115 0.76 17.33 9.86
CA VAL A 115 -0.34 17.93 9.09
C VAL A 115 -0.38 19.46 9.25
N GLN A 116 -0.15 20.00 10.46
CA GLN A 116 -0.08 21.44 10.71
C GLN A 116 1.17 22.10 10.09
N ALA A 117 2.27 21.35 9.95
CA ALA A 117 3.49 21.82 9.28
C ALA A 117 3.31 22.00 7.76
N ARG A 118 2.45 21.19 7.13
CA ARG A 118 2.17 21.26 5.68
C ARG A 118 1.29 22.45 5.31
N GLN A 119 0.32 22.81 6.16
CA GLN A 119 -0.53 24.00 5.97
C GLN A 119 0.17 25.31 6.31
N THR A 120 1.07 25.31 7.30
CA THR A 120 1.85 26.52 7.63
C THR A 120 2.90 26.87 6.57
N GLY A 121 3.45 25.88 5.85
CA GLY A 121 4.39 26.10 4.75
C GLY A 121 3.83 26.85 3.53
N THR A 122 2.52 26.75 3.27
CA THR A 122 1.86 27.53 2.19
C THR A 122 1.49 28.94 2.65
N LEU A 123 1.26 29.14 3.95
CA LEU A 123 0.94 30.44 4.54
C LEU A 123 2.18 31.35 4.70
N THR A 124 3.38 30.80 4.85
CA THR A 124 4.61 31.61 4.96
C THR A 124 4.96 32.35 3.66
N VAL A 125 4.57 31.83 2.48
CA VAL A 125 4.81 32.50 1.20
C VAL A 125 3.86 33.69 0.97
N ILE A 126 2.63 33.63 1.50
CA ILE A 126 1.65 34.72 1.36
C ILE A 126 1.92 35.84 2.39
N LEU A 127 2.42 35.53 3.58
CA LEU A 127 2.66 36.55 4.62
C LEU A 127 3.98 37.33 4.45
N MET A 128 4.94 36.84 3.66
CA MET A 128 6.18 37.57 3.35
C MET A 128 6.04 38.59 2.20
N MET A 129 4.87 38.69 1.55
CA MET A 129 4.61 39.67 0.48
C MET A 129 3.86 40.94 0.95
N THR A 130 3.60 41.09 2.24
CA THR A 130 3.01 42.31 2.80
C THR A 130 3.85 42.82 3.98
N ASN A 131 4.94 43.52 3.66
CA ASN A 131 5.44 44.71 4.34
C ASN A 131 6.51 45.39 3.47
#